data_AF-F9P527-F1
#
_entry.id   AF-F9P527-F1
#
_cell.length_a   1.000
_cell.length_b   1.000
_cell.length_c   1.000
_cell.angle_alpha   90.00
_cell.angle_beta   90.00
_cell.angle_gamma   90.00
#
_symmetry.space_group_name_H-M   'P 1'
#
loop_
_entity.id
_entity.type
_entity.pdbx_description
1 polymer ?
#
loop_
_entity_poly.entity_id
_entity_poly.type
_entity_poly.pdbx_seq_one_letter_code
_entity_poly.pdbx_strand_id
1 'polypeptide(L)' 'MIGTIAAVLTTFAFLPQVIKVIKTKDTESIALGMYLMQVVGIALWLFHGLVIDDLPLIMANSVSLILSGTILCYKLKYK' A
#
# COMPACT_ATOMS: atom_id res chain seq x y z
N MET A 1 10.94 8.99 17.35
CA MET A 1 11.62 7.72 17.00
C MET A 1 10.64 6.57 16.77
N ILE A 2 9.74 6.27 17.73
CA ILE A 2 8.75 5.18 17.58
C ILE A 2 7.86 5.36 16.35
N GLY A 3 7.31 6.56 16.12
CA GLY A 3 6.45 6.84 14.96
C GLY A 3 7.14 6.61 13.61
N THR A 4 8.42 6.99 13.49
CA THR A 4 9.21 6.74 12.28
C THR A 4 9.43 5.25 12.05
N ILE A 5 9.77 4.49 13.10
CA ILE A 5 9.94 3.04 13.01
C ILE A 5 8.62 2.37 12.61
N ALA A 6 7.50 2.79 13.21
CA ALA A 6 6.17 2.29 12.87
C ALA A 6 5.82 2.59 11.39
N ALA A 7 6.09 3.81 10.91
CA ALA A 7 5.85 4.21 9.53
C ALA A 7 6.68 3.37 8.54
N VAL A 8 7.96 3.14 8.83
CA VAL A 8 8.83 2.28 8.02
C VAL A 8 8.30 0.84 8.01
N LEU A 9 8.06 0.25 9.17
CA LEU A 9 7.59 -1.14 9.25
C LEU A 9 6.26 -1.35 8.52
N THR A 10 5.30 -0.45 8.71
CA THR A 10 3.97 -0.56 8.08
C THR A 10 4.02 -0.32 6.57
N THR A 11 4.82 0.64 6.10
CA THR A 11 4.99 0.91 4.66
C THR A 11 5.70 -0.26 3.95
N PHE A 12 6.80 -0.75 4.53
CA PHE A 12 7.60 -1.80 3.90
C PHE A 12 7.04 -3.21 4.13
N ALA A 13 6.04 -3.41 4.99
CA ALA A 13 5.35 -4.68 5.13
C ALA A 13 4.72 -5.17 3.81
N PHE A 14 4.36 -4.27 2.90
CA PHE A 14 3.82 -4.63 1.58
C PHE A 14 4.89 -5.07 0.58
N LEU A 15 6.17 -4.71 0.79
CA LEU A 15 7.24 -4.95 -0.17
C LEU A 15 7.49 -6.44 -0.45
N PRO A 16 7.56 -7.35 0.55
CA PRO A 16 7.68 -8.79 0.30
C PRO A 16 6.51 -9.34 -0.53
N GLN A 17 5.30 -8.85 -0.28
CA GLN A 17 4.11 -9.28 -1.01
C GLN A 17 4.12 -8.78 -2.46
N VAL A 18 4.55 -7.53 -2.71
CA VAL A 18 4.78 -7.00 -4.06
C VAL A 18 5.77 -7.88 -4.82
N ILE A 19 6.92 -8.20 -4.20
CA ILE A 19 7.96 -9.02 -4.83
C ILE A 19 7.41 -10.42 -5.17
N LYS A 20 6.67 -11.04 -4.24
CA LYS A 20 6.05 -12.35 -4.47
C LYS A 20 5.10 -12.31 -5.66
N VAL A 21 4.16 -11.36 -5.67
CA VAL A 21 3.14 -11.23 -6.71
C VAL A 21 3.75 -10.93 -8.09
N ILE A 22 4.77 -10.08 -8.15
CA ILE A 22 5.47 -9.77 -9.41
C ILE A 22 6.18 -11.03 -9.96
N LYS A 23 6.83 -11.80 -9.08
CA LYS A 23 7.59 -13.00 -9.49
C LYS A 23 6.70 -14.17 -9.87
N THR A 24 5.70 -14.50 -9.05
CA THR A 24 4.89 -15.70 -9.24
C THR A 24 3.68 -15.47 -10.11
N LYS A 25 3.16 -14.23 -10.16
CA LYS A 25 1.86 -13.87 -10.76
C LYS A 25 0.67 -14.64 -10.14
N ASP A 26 0.90 -15.37 -9.06
CA ASP A 26 -0.12 -16.08 -8.30
C ASP A 26 -0.75 -15.11 -7.30
N THR A 27 -2.02 -14.79 -7.54
CA THR A 27 -2.80 -13.92 -6.68
C THR A 27 -4.12 -14.56 -6.23
N GLU A 28 -4.31 -15.87 -6.44
CA GLU A 28 -5.60 -16.55 -6.21
C GLU A 28 -6.04 -16.38 -4.74
N SER A 29 -5.10 -16.53 -3.81
CA SER A 29 -5.30 -16.36 -2.37
C SER A 29 -5.45 -14.91 -1.89
N ILE A 30 -5.25 -13.91 -2.76
CA ILE A 30 -5.33 -12.50 -2.39
C ILE A 30 -6.79 -12.02 -2.45
N ALA A 31 -7.32 -11.57 -1.32
CA ALA A 31 -8.66 -10.99 -1.25
C ALA A 31 -8.71 -9.63 -1.96
N LEU A 32 -9.40 -9.57 -3.11
CA LEU A 32 -9.55 -8.34 -3.90
C LEU A 32 -10.17 -7.19 -3.09
N GLY A 33 -11.22 -7.48 -2.31
CA GLY A 33 -11.90 -6.48 -1.49
C GLY A 33 -10.98 -5.82 -0.45
N MET A 34 -10.07 -6.61 0.15
CA MET A 34 -9.09 -6.09 1.10
C MET A 34 -8.18 -5.05 0.44
N TYR A 35 -7.61 -5.37 -0.71
CA TYR A 35 -6.70 -4.45 -1.41
C TYR A 35 -7.41 -3.23 -1.99
N LEU A 36 -8.66 -3.36 -2.43
CA LEU A 36 -9.48 -2.21 -2.82
C LEU A 36 -9.69 -1.25 -1.66
N MET A 37 -10.18 -1.74 -0.52
CA MET A 37 -10.38 -0.92 0.68
C MET A 37 -9.06 -0.29 1.15
N GLN A 38 -7.95 -1.04 1.09
CA GLN A 38 -6.63 -0.55 1.47
C GLN A 38 -6.15 0.59 0.57
N VAL A 39 -6.25 0.45 -0.75
CA VAL A 39 -5.83 1.47 -1.72
C VAL A 39 -6.68 2.74 -1.59
N VAL A 40 -8.01 2.58 -1.48
CA VAL A 40 -8.92 3.73 -1.28
C VAL A 40 -8.63 4.43 0.05
N GLY A 41 -8.49 3.66 1.14
CA GLY A 41 -8.17 4.23 2.46
C GLY A 41 -6.84 5.00 2.48
N ILE A 42 -5.78 4.45 1.88
CA ILE A 42 -4.48 5.13 1.76
C ILE A 42 -4.59 6.39 0.92
N ALA A 43 -5.34 6.37 -0.19
CA ALA A 43 -5.55 7.55 -1.01
C ALA A 43 -6.27 8.67 -0.24
N LEU A 44 -7.28 8.31 0.57
CA LEU A 44 -7.97 9.26 1.46
C LEU A 44 -7.03 9.81 2.55
N TRP A 45 -6.20 8.97 3.15
CA TRP A 45 -5.20 9.41 4.13
C TRP A 45 -4.12 10.31 3.52
N LEU A 46 -3.69 10.01 2.29
CA LEU A 46 -2.75 10.87 1.55
C LEU A 46 -3.37 12.23 1.27
N PHE A 47 -4.61 12.26 0.79
CA PHE A 47 -5.35 13.51 0.59
C PHE A 47 -5.50 14.29 1.90
N HIS A 48 -5.86 13.61 2.98
CA HIS A 48 -5.94 14.23 4.30
C HIS A 48 -4.60 14.83 4.75
N GLY A 49 -3.50 14.10 4.57
CA GLY A 49 -2.15 14.58 4.90
C GLY A 49 -1.76 15.84 4.12
N LEU A 50 -2.15 15.92 2.85
CA LEU A 50 -1.97 17.14 2.04
C LEU A 50 -2.81 18.31 2.58
N VAL A 51 -4.02 18.07 3.07
CA VAL A 51 -4.88 19.12 3.64
C VAL A 51 -4.32 19.71 4.94
N ILE A 52 -3.62 18.90 5.74
CA ILE A 52 -3.06 19.32 7.04
C ILE A 52 -1.54 19.60 6.99
N ASP A 53 -0.93 19.59 5.80
CA ASP A 53 0.52 19.76 5.57
C ASP A 53 1.41 18.81 6.42
N ASP A 54 0.96 17.56 6.64
CA ASP A 54 1.70 16.54 7.41
C ASP A 54 2.63 15.74 6.48
N LEU A 55 3.88 16.18 6.37
CA LEU A 55 4.90 15.56 5.52
C LEU A 55 5.14 14.06 5.84
N PRO A 56 5.32 13.62 7.11
CA PRO A 56 5.40 12.20 7.45
C PRO A 56 4.22 11.36 6.93
N LEU A 57 2.99 11.84 7.10
CA LEU A 57 1.78 11.15 6.67
C LEU A 57 1.70 11.07 5.14
N ILE A 58 2.05 12.15 4.45
CA ILE A 58 2.13 12.22 2.98
C ILE A 58 3.15 11.20 2.46
N MET A 59 4.37 11.19 3.02
CA MET A 59 5.45 10.30 2.58
C MET A 59 5.08 8.82 2.78
N ALA A 60 4.58 8.46 3.97
CA ALA A 60 4.23 7.08 4.29
C ALA A 60 3.09 6.55 3.39
N ASN A 61 2.03 7.35 3.20
CA ASN A 61 0.90 6.94 2.37
C ASN A 61 1.25 6.93 0.88
N SER A 62 2.11 7.83 0.40
CA SER A 62 2.56 7.82 -1.01
C SER A 62 3.28 6.51 -1.37
N VAL A 63 4.21 6.06 -0.53
CA VAL A 63 4.93 4.80 -0.76
C VAL A 63 3.98 3.60 -0.61
N SER A 64 3.12 3.62 0.41
CA SER A 64 2.14 2.54 0.65
C SER A 64 1.14 2.41 -0.50
N LEU A 65 0.74 3.52 -1.13
CA LEU A 65 -0.16 3.55 -2.27
C LEU A 65 0.47 2.88 -3.50
N ILE A 66 1.75 3.15 -3.76
CA ILE A 66 2.49 2.53 -4.87
C ILE A 66 2.59 1.01 -4.66
N LEU A 67 2.96 0.57 -3.45
CA LEU A 67 3.11 -0.86 -3.15
C LEU A 67 1.78 -1.60 -3.19
N SER A 68 0.76 -1.11 -2.48
CA SER A 68 -0.57 -1.72 -2.43
C SER A 68 -1.28 -1.65 -3.78
N GLY A 69 -1.13 -0.53 -4.51
CA GLY A 69 -1.66 -0.36 -5.85
C GLY A 69 -1.04 -1.34 -6.85
N THR A 70 0.26 -1.62 -6.74
CA THR A 70 0.91 -2.64 -7.58
C THR A 70 0.30 -4.03 -7.34
N ILE A 71 0.07 -4.43 -6.09
CA ILE A 71 -0.56 -5.71 -5.77
C ILE A 71 -1.99 -5.77 -6.31
N LEU A 72 -2.77 -4.70 -6.12
CA LEU A 72 -4.14 -4.61 -6.64
C LEU A 72 -4.16 -4.73 -8.17
N CYS A 73 -3.29 -4.02 -8.88
CA CYS A 73 -3.17 -4.10 -10.34
C CYS A 73 -2.88 -5.54 -10.81
N TYR A 74 -2.00 -6.26 -10.11
CA TYR A 74 -1.73 -7.65 -10.42
C TYR A 74 -2.92 -8.56 -10.13
N LYS A 75 -3.64 -8.37 -9.00
CA LYS A 75 -4.85 -9.15 -8.71
C LYS A 75 -5.96 -8.91 -9.74
N LEU A 76 -6.09 -7.69 -10.25
CA LEU A 76 -7.05 -7.38 -11.31
C LEU A 76 -6.65 -7.98 -12.66
N LYS A 77 -5.35 -8.09 -12.95
CA LYS A 77 -4.81 -8.63 -14.21
C LYS A 77 -4.76 -10.16 -14.23
N TYR A 78 -4.32 -10.78 -13.14
CA TYR A 78 -4.15 -12.22 -13.00
C TYR A 78 -5.17 -12.68 -11.95
N LYS A 79 -6.36 -13.10 -12.38
CA LYS A 79 -7.44 -13.47 -11.46
C LYS A 79 -7.12 -14.73 -10.67
#